data_AF-A0A0D3IDJ1-F1
#
_entry.id   AF-A0A0D3IDJ1-F1
#
_cell.length_a   1.000
_cell.length_b   1.000
_cell.length_c   1.000
_cell.angle_alpha   90.00
_cell.angle_beta   90.00
_cell.angle_gamma   90.00
#
_symmetry.space_group_name_H-M   'P 1'
#
loop_
_entity.id
_entity.type
_entity.pdbx_description
1 polymer ?
#
loop_
_entity_poly.entity_id
_entity_poly.type
_entity_poly.pdbx_seq_one_letter_code
_entity_poly.pdbx_strand_id
1 'polypeptide(L)'
;MEMPAAGSSPDSVDGLAEHQLDFRDLDALTSLIGHEAVTRLKQLPTEFARLKPRAKGLGGRASALRVSSVFVRRYTADTRPWFMFHHDVPPLTANVALAGDCCHEGGRLLGLFANAVQLVEREEGEVTVHAKGLLHGVTRMRSGVRYSLIIFYREREGVRSFVDGDEE
;
A
#
# COMPACT_ATOMS: atom_id res chain seq x y z
N MET A 1 -24.96 -17.26 -26.44
CA MET A 1 -24.79 -16.68 -25.09
C MET A 1 -23.42 -16.03 -25.09
N GLU A 2 -23.37 -14.74 -25.41
CA GLU A 2 -22.12 -13.98 -25.46
C GLU A 2 -21.55 -13.83 -24.05
N MET A 3 -20.28 -14.19 -23.89
CA MET A 3 -19.51 -13.89 -22.69
C MET A 3 -19.28 -12.37 -22.65
N PRO A 4 -19.62 -11.66 -21.55
CA PRO A 4 -19.31 -10.25 -21.45
C PRO A 4 -17.79 -10.06 -21.44
N ALA A 5 -17.32 -9.02 -22.13
CA ALA A 5 -15.93 -8.62 -22.20
C ALA A 5 -15.36 -8.40 -20.78
N ALA A 6 -14.13 -8.87 -20.56
CA ALA A 6 -13.38 -8.64 -19.34
C ALA A 6 -13.12 -7.13 -19.17
N GLY A 7 -13.97 -6.48 -18.37
CA GLY A 7 -13.67 -5.14 -17.85
C GLY A 7 -12.40 -5.20 -17.03
N SER A 8 -11.49 -4.25 -17.23
CA SER A 8 -10.26 -4.14 -16.45
C SER A 8 -10.62 -4.04 -14.96
N SER A 9 -10.36 -5.11 -14.21
CA SER A 9 -10.57 -5.10 -12.76
C SER A 9 -9.71 -3.99 -12.13
N PRO A 10 -10.27 -3.10 -11.29
CA PRO A 10 -9.48 -2.15 -10.50
C PRO A 10 -8.55 -2.87 -9.52
N ASP A 11 -8.86 -4.13 -9.17
CA ASP A 11 -7.97 -5.00 -8.40
C ASP A 11 -6.90 -5.61 -9.31
N SER A 12 -5.72 -4.97 -9.31
CA SER A 12 -4.51 -5.44 -9.98
C SER A 12 -3.61 -6.30 -9.07
N VAL A 13 -4.05 -6.58 -7.85
CA VAL A 13 -3.22 -7.19 -6.81
C VAL A 13 -3.53 -8.68 -6.67
N ASP A 14 -4.80 -9.07 -6.54
CA ASP A 14 -5.14 -10.49 -6.37
C ASP A 14 -6.48 -10.97 -6.93
N GLY A 15 -7.24 -10.10 -7.60
CA GLY A 15 -8.47 -10.47 -8.30
C GLY A 15 -9.66 -10.77 -7.37
N LEU A 16 -9.61 -10.27 -6.13
CA LEU A 16 -10.64 -10.34 -5.10
C LEU A 16 -11.22 -8.94 -4.85
N ALA A 17 -11.78 -8.35 -5.91
CA ALA A 17 -12.30 -6.98 -5.91
C ALA A 17 -13.43 -6.77 -4.89
N GLU A 18 -14.21 -7.80 -4.55
CA GLU A 18 -15.27 -7.76 -3.55
C GLU A 18 -14.77 -7.51 -2.12
N HIS A 19 -13.47 -7.67 -1.88
CA HIS A 19 -12.81 -7.39 -0.61
C HIS A 19 -12.06 -6.06 -0.60
N GLN A 20 -12.27 -5.25 -1.64
CA GLN A 20 -11.65 -3.96 -1.83
C GLN A 20 -12.73 -2.87 -2.05
N LEU A 21 -12.55 -1.73 -1.38
CA LEU A 21 -13.31 -0.52 -1.63
C LEU A 21 -12.35 0.55 -2.14
N ASP A 22 -12.36 0.77 -3.46
CA ASP A 22 -11.55 1.79 -4.10
C ASP A 22 -12.16 3.19 -3.93
N PHE A 23 -11.29 4.16 -3.62
CA PHE A 23 -11.67 5.58 -3.63
C PHE A 23 -11.40 6.15 -5.01
N ARG A 24 -12.42 6.79 -5.60
CA ARG A 24 -12.34 7.38 -6.94
C ARG A 24 -11.42 8.59 -6.99
N ASP A 25 -11.39 9.35 -5.90
CA ASP A 25 -10.60 10.55 -5.75
C ASP A 25 -10.22 10.79 -4.28
N LEU A 26 -9.35 11.79 -4.07
CA LEU A 26 -8.91 12.18 -2.74
C LEU A 26 -9.93 13.01 -1.97
N ASP A 27 -10.96 13.53 -2.62
CA ASP A 27 -12.00 14.33 -1.95
C ASP A 27 -12.96 13.41 -1.18
N ALA A 28 -13.27 12.24 -1.73
CA ALA A 28 -13.98 11.17 -1.04
C ALA A 28 -13.19 10.69 0.20
N LEU A 29 -11.88 10.49 0.07
CA LEU A 29 -11.03 10.14 1.21
C LEU A 29 -11.00 11.29 2.24
N THR A 30 -10.84 12.53 1.79
CA THR A 30 -10.81 13.73 2.65
C THR A 30 -12.10 13.88 3.44
N SER A 31 -13.24 13.56 2.84
CA SER A 31 -14.54 13.58 3.52
C SER A 31 -14.64 12.54 4.64
N LEU A 32 -13.89 11.44 4.53
CA LEU A 32 -13.91 10.34 5.50
C LEU A 32 -12.93 10.56 6.67
N ILE A 33 -11.70 10.96 6.37
CA ILE A 33 -10.61 11.03 7.38
C ILE A 33 -10.12 12.46 7.67
N GLY A 34 -10.69 13.46 7.00
CA GLY A 34 -10.35 14.87 7.18
C GLY A 34 -9.13 15.33 6.38
N HIS A 35 -9.06 16.66 6.18
CA HIS A 35 -8.03 17.31 5.38
C HIS A 35 -6.62 17.15 5.97
N GLU A 36 -6.50 17.18 7.30
CA GLU A 36 -5.21 17.04 7.97
C GLU A 36 -4.59 15.66 7.72
N ALA A 37 -5.37 14.59 7.90
CA ALA A 37 -4.91 13.23 7.67
C ALA A 37 -4.48 13.02 6.21
N VAL A 38 -5.30 13.46 5.24
CA VAL A 38 -4.92 13.38 3.82
C VAL A 38 -3.66 14.18 3.50
N THR A 39 -3.48 15.34 4.12
CA THR A 39 -2.26 16.15 3.99
C THR A 39 -1.04 15.38 4.47
N ARG A 40 -1.12 14.73 5.64
CA ARG A 40 -0.04 13.88 6.17
C ARG A 40 0.24 12.70 5.25
N LEU A 41 -0.79 12.01 4.75
CA LEU A 41 -0.63 10.90 3.79
C LEU A 41 0.09 11.34 2.51
N LYS A 42 -0.13 12.58 2.03
CA LYS A 42 0.58 13.13 0.86
C LYS A 42 2.06 13.41 1.14
N GLN A 43 2.45 13.62 2.40
CA GLN A 43 3.83 13.94 2.81
C GLN A 43 4.70 12.70 3.03
N LEU A 44 4.09 11.53 3.28
CA LEU A 44 4.81 10.28 3.58
C LEU A 44 5.93 9.92 2.60
N PRO A 45 5.81 10.09 1.27
CA PRO A 45 6.94 9.81 0.37
C PRO A 45 8.18 10.65 0.67
N THR A 46 7.98 11.94 0.97
CA THR A 46 9.07 12.86 1.28
C THR A 46 9.70 12.52 2.63
N GLU A 47 8.88 12.20 3.64
CA GLU A 47 9.35 11.77 4.96
C GLU A 47 10.15 10.47 4.88
N PHE A 48 9.63 9.48 4.16
CA PHE A 48 10.30 8.19 3.98
C PHE A 48 11.70 8.34 3.37
N ALA A 49 11.85 9.20 2.36
CA ALA A 49 13.15 9.45 1.74
C ALA A 49 14.14 10.18 2.65
N ARG A 50 13.67 11.07 3.53
CA ARG A 50 14.53 11.73 4.54
C ARG A 50 15.08 10.72 5.54
N LEU A 51 14.30 9.70 5.90
CA LEU A 51 14.71 8.66 6.84
C LEU A 51 15.62 7.59 6.21
N LYS A 52 15.62 7.45 4.88
CA LYS A 52 16.38 6.44 4.12
C LYS A 52 17.32 7.08 3.09
N PRO A 53 18.25 7.99 3.46
CA PRO A 53 19.10 8.71 2.51
C PRO A 53 20.04 7.81 1.69
N ARG A 54 20.25 6.55 2.11
CA ARG A 54 21.10 5.55 1.45
C ARG A 54 20.34 4.40 0.77
N ALA A 55 19.01 4.42 0.74
CA ALA A 55 18.26 3.45 -0.05
C ALA A 55 18.48 3.75 -1.55
N LYS A 56 19.44 3.05 -2.15
CA LYS A 56 19.66 3.05 -3.61
C LYS A 56 18.30 2.85 -4.28
N GLY A 57 17.82 3.85 -5.03
CA GLY A 57 16.57 3.81 -5.79
C GLY A 57 15.55 4.92 -5.54
N LEU A 58 15.59 5.61 -4.37
CA LEU A 58 14.62 6.68 -4.05
C LEU A 58 15.25 8.07 -3.84
N GLY A 59 16.58 8.13 -3.69
CA GLY A 59 17.33 9.37 -3.46
C GLY A 59 17.24 10.33 -4.64
N GLY A 60 16.30 11.28 -4.56
CA GLY A 60 16.03 12.31 -5.56
C GLY A 60 14.60 12.29 -6.12
N ARG A 61 13.94 11.11 -6.18
CA ARG A 61 12.62 10.94 -6.81
C ARG A 61 11.44 10.85 -5.85
N ALA A 62 11.69 10.68 -4.55
CA ALA A 62 10.59 10.55 -3.58
C ALA A 62 9.71 11.80 -3.46
N SER A 63 10.27 13.00 -3.69
CA SER A 63 9.50 14.26 -3.78
C SER A 63 8.62 14.34 -5.04
N ALA A 64 8.87 13.50 -6.04
CA ALA A 64 8.08 13.40 -7.26
C ALA A 64 6.93 12.40 -7.17
N LEU A 65 6.90 11.55 -6.13
CA LEU A 65 5.83 10.58 -5.93
C LEU A 65 4.53 11.27 -5.54
N ARG A 66 3.41 10.79 -6.10
CA ARG A 66 2.05 11.26 -5.84
C ARG A 66 1.17 10.05 -5.58
N VAL A 67 0.08 10.27 -4.85
CA VAL A 67 -0.96 9.24 -4.66
C VAL A 67 -1.52 8.85 -6.03
N SER A 68 -1.45 7.55 -6.35
CA SER A 68 -1.97 7.00 -7.61
C SER A 68 -3.19 6.10 -7.40
N SER A 69 -3.32 5.48 -6.24
CA SER A 69 -4.47 4.65 -5.90
C SER A 69 -4.66 4.63 -4.38
N VAL A 70 -5.91 4.58 -3.96
CA VAL A 70 -6.32 4.52 -2.55
C VAL A 70 -7.48 3.54 -2.45
N PHE A 71 -7.37 2.57 -1.56
CA PHE A 71 -8.44 1.61 -1.33
C PHE A 71 -8.42 1.05 0.09
N VAL A 72 -9.58 0.69 0.61
CA VAL A 72 -9.70 -0.12 1.83
C VAL A 72 -9.76 -1.58 1.45
N ARG A 73 -8.98 -2.40 2.13
CA ARG A 73 -9.01 -3.85 2.01
C ARG A 73 -9.54 -4.49 3.28
N ARG A 74 -10.43 -5.47 3.13
CA ARG A 74 -11.05 -6.23 4.22
C ARG A 74 -10.53 -7.67 4.26
N TYR A 75 -10.19 -8.14 5.46
CA TYR A 75 -9.86 -9.53 5.73
C TYR A 75 -10.82 -10.13 6.77
N THR A 76 -11.20 -11.38 6.56
CA THR A 76 -12.10 -12.17 7.41
C THR A 76 -11.63 -13.62 7.42
N ALA A 77 -11.99 -14.41 8.42
CA ALA A 77 -11.63 -15.82 8.46
C ALA A 77 -12.23 -16.65 7.30
N ASP A 78 -13.39 -16.24 6.78
CA ASP A 78 -14.19 -17.07 5.86
C ASP A 78 -13.95 -16.74 4.38
N THR A 79 -13.81 -15.46 4.04
CA THR A 79 -13.83 -15.00 2.64
C THR A 79 -12.48 -14.47 2.16
N ARG A 80 -11.71 -13.80 3.03
CA ARG A 80 -10.33 -13.39 2.73
C ARG A 80 -9.40 -13.63 3.91
N PRO A 81 -9.00 -14.89 4.14
CA PRO A 81 -8.32 -15.28 5.38
C PRO A 81 -6.86 -14.87 5.47
N TRP A 82 -6.12 -14.68 4.38
CA TRP A 82 -4.71 -14.25 4.45
C TRP A 82 -4.29 -13.51 3.19
N PHE A 83 -3.02 -13.09 3.15
CA PHE A 83 -2.39 -12.65 1.91
C PHE A 83 -0.99 -13.23 1.79
N MET A 84 -0.67 -13.81 0.64
CA MET A 84 0.63 -14.46 0.43
C MET A 84 1.77 -13.44 0.45
N PHE A 85 2.99 -13.93 0.69
CA PHE A 85 4.17 -13.10 0.53
C PHE A 85 4.29 -12.62 -0.92
N HIS A 86 4.44 -11.31 -1.11
CA HIS A 86 4.54 -10.68 -2.41
C HIS A 86 5.33 -9.37 -2.30
N HIS A 87 5.69 -8.84 -3.47
CA HIS A 87 6.13 -7.47 -3.62
C HIS A 87 4.99 -6.66 -4.20
N ASP A 88 4.86 -5.43 -3.72
CA ASP A 88 3.98 -4.47 -4.36
C ASP A 88 4.52 -4.07 -5.75
N VAL A 89 3.63 -3.60 -6.62
CA VAL A 89 4.02 -3.05 -7.92
C VAL A 89 4.53 -1.61 -7.82
N PRO A 90 3.86 -0.70 -7.08
CA PRO A 90 4.29 0.69 -6.93
C PRO A 90 5.64 0.85 -6.25
N PRO A 91 6.37 1.96 -6.50
CA PRO A 91 7.66 2.24 -5.85
C PRO A 91 7.54 2.40 -4.33
N LEU A 92 6.41 2.92 -3.85
CA LEU A 92 6.14 3.14 -2.44
C LEU A 92 4.68 2.84 -2.12
N THR A 93 4.46 2.18 -0.98
CA THR A 93 3.15 1.87 -0.42
C THR A 93 3.07 2.36 1.02
N ALA A 94 1.91 2.91 1.38
CA ALA A 94 1.52 3.12 2.77
C ALA A 94 0.32 2.22 3.12
N ASN A 95 0.37 1.60 4.29
CA ASN A 95 -0.67 0.73 4.83
C ASN A 95 -1.07 1.24 6.21
N VAL A 96 -2.26 1.85 6.30
CA VAL A 96 -2.82 2.36 7.54
C VAL A 96 -3.70 1.29 8.17
N ALA A 97 -3.47 1.00 9.46
CA ALA A 97 -4.34 0.12 10.22
C ALA A 97 -5.66 0.85 10.55
N LEU A 98 -6.78 0.32 10.06
CA LEU A 98 -8.12 0.85 10.38
C LEU A 98 -8.81 0.08 11.52
N ALA A 99 -8.12 -0.93 12.05
CA ALA A 99 -8.47 -1.66 13.25
C ALA A 99 -7.16 -2.07 13.92
N GLY A 100 -7.08 -1.91 15.24
CA GLY A 100 -5.93 -2.37 16.01
C GLY A 100 -5.85 -3.90 16.05
N ASP A 101 -4.64 -4.43 16.29
CA ASP A 101 -4.39 -5.88 16.31
C ASP A 101 -5.15 -6.61 17.45
N CYS A 102 -5.67 -5.88 18.44
CA CYS A 102 -6.52 -6.41 19.50
C CYS A 102 -7.98 -6.71 19.04
N CYS A 103 -8.41 -6.12 17.92
CA CYS A 103 -9.77 -6.28 17.39
C CYS A 103 -9.96 -7.55 16.53
N HIS A 104 -8.88 -8.28 16.26
CA HIS A 104 -8.92 -9.50 15.46
C HIS A 104 -7.81 -10.50 15.84
N GLU A 105 -8.09 -11.78 15.65
CA GLU A 105 -7.11 -12.84 15.87
C GLU A 105 -6.49 -13.27 14.53
N GLY A 106 -5.16 -13.20 14.42
CA GLY A 106 -4.48 -13.40 13.14
C GLY A 106 -4.47 -12.12 12.29
N GLY A 107 -4.37 -12.23 10.95
CA GLY A 107 -4.34 -11.04 10.09
C GLY A 107 -3.13 -10.13 10.31
N ARG A 108 -2.05 -10.68 10.86
CA ARG A 108 -0.87 -9.90 11.23
C ARG A 108 -0.02 -9.59 10.01
N LEU A 109 0.41 -8.33 9.86
CA LEU A 109 1.30 -7.93 8.78
C LEU A 109 2.71 -8.47 9.06
N LEU A 110 3.27 -9.18 8.09
CA LEU A 110 4.62 -9.73 8.13
C LEU A 110 5.48 -9.06 7.08
N GLY A 111 6.73 -8.74 7.43
CA GLY A 111 7.75 -8.28 6.48
C GLY A 111 9.01 -9.14 6.56
N LEU A 112 9.65 -9.42 5.44
CA LEU A 112 10.98 -10.03 5.39
C LEU A 112 12.02 -8.91 5.37
N PHE A 113 12.68 -8.67 6.50
CA PHE A 113 13.75 -7.70 6.61
C PHE A 113 14.75 -8.08 7.71
N ALA A 114 15.97 -7.56 7.61
CA ALA A 114 17.10 -7.97 8.45
C ALA A 114 17.30 -9.51 8.47
N ASN A 115 17.12 -10.14 7.30
CA ASN A 115 17.25 -11.59 7.08
C ASN A 115 16.29 -12.47 7.91
N ALA A 116 15.17 -11.90 8.38
CA ALA A 116 14.16 -12.63 9.13
C ALA A 116 12.74 -12.20 8.74
N VAL A 117 11.78 -13.13 8.90
CA VAL A 117 10.36 -12.77 8.88
C VAL A 117 10.04 -12.10 10.20
N GLN A 118 9.57 -10.87 10.15
CA GLN A 118 9.24 -10.08 11.33
C GLN A 118 7.78 -9.65 11.30
N LEU A 119 7.19 -9.62 12.49
CA LEU A 119 5.88 -9.05 12.74
C LEU A 119 5.98 -7.52 12.69
N VAL A 120 5.05 -6.88 12.00
CA VAL A 120 4.86 -5.42 12.06
C VAL A 120 3.69 -5.14 13.00
N GLU A 121 4.01 -4.82 14.24
CA GLU A 121 3.04 -4.39 15.26
C GLU A 121 2.49 -3.02 14.91
N ARG A 122 1.17 -2.86 15.00
CA ARG A 122 0.48 -1.62 14.62
C ARG A 122 -0.75 -1.41 15.48
N GLU A 123 -0.92 -0.18 15.95
CA GLU A 123 -2.16 0.29 16.55
C GLU A 123 -3.08 0.91 15.49
N GLU A 124 -4.37 1.05 15.84
CA GLU A 124 -5.32 1.74 14.97
C GLU A 124 -4.85 3.17 14.65
N GLY A 125 -4.92 3.54 13.37
CA GLY A 125 -4.45 4.84 12.86
C GLY A 125 -2.95 4.89 12.54
N GLU A 126 -2.15 3.90 12.95
CA GLU A 126 -0.74 3.86 12.58
C GLU A 126 -0.55 3.49 11.11
N VAL A 127 0.52 4.04 10.53
CA VAL A 127 0.89 3.84 9.13
C VAL A 127 2.21 3.10 9.01
N THR A 128 2.22 2.01 8.26
CA THR A 128 3.44 1.36 7.81
C THR A 128 3.75 1.80 6.39
N VAL A 129 4.94 2.35 6.17
CA VAL A 129 5.41 2.78 4.84
C VAL A 129 6.57 1.90 4.40
N HIS A 130 6.51 1.37 3.18
CA HIS A 130 7.60 0.58 2.64
C HIS A 130 7.80 0.81 1.14
N ALA A 131 9.03 0.55 0.71
CA ALA A 131 9.38 0.53 -0.70
C ALA A 131 8.98 -0.81 -1.34
N LYS A 132 8.90 -0.82 -2.67
CA LYS A 132 8.63 -1.99 -3.51
C LYS A 132 9.42 -3.25 -3.15
N GLY A 133 10.67 -3.07 -2.72
CA GLY A 133 11.59 -4.17 -2.41
C GLY A 133 11.26 -4.96 -1.14
N LEU A 134 10.30 -4.52 -0.32
CA LEU A 134 9.89 -5.28 0.86
C LEU A 134 8.99 -6.46 0.45
N LEU A 135 9.48 -7.69 0.65
CA LEU A 135 8.65 -8.88 0.58
C LEU A 135 7.79 -8.95 1.85
N HIS A 136 6.47 -8.97 1.70
CA HIS A 136 5.56 -8.90 2.84
C HIS A 136 4.27 -9.68 2.58
N GLY A 137 3.56 -10.05 3.64
CA GLY A 137 2.34 -10.85 3.61
C GLY A 137 1.49 -10.64 4.84
N VAL A 138 0.36 -11.33 4.93
CA VAL A 138 -0.58 -11.23 6.06
C VAL A 138 -0.90 -12.61 6.59
N THR A 139 -0.75 -12.85 7.89
CA THR A 139 -1.07 -14.15 8.50
C THR A 139 -2.56 -14.47 8.40
N ARG A 140 -2.88 -15.76 8.56
CA ARG A 140 -4.26 -16.24 8.54
C ARG A 140 -5.10 -15.60 9.66
N MET A 141 -6.22 -14.98 9.28
CA MET A 141 -7.33 -14.59 10.14
C MET A 141 -7.96 -15.84 10.78
N ARG A 142 -8.23 -15.75 12.09
CA ARG A 142 -8.93 -16.76 12.88
C ARG A 142 -10.27 -16.27 13.40
N SER A 143 -10.37 -14.99 13.75
CA SER A 143 -11.61 -14.34 14.16
C SER A 143 -11.55 -12.81 13.98
N GLY A 144 -12.70 -12.15 14.01
CA GLY A 144 -12.83 -10.70 13.82
C GLY A 144 -12.74 -10.26 12.35
N VAL A 145 -12.62 -8.94 12.14
CA VAL A 145 -12.49 -8.34 10.82
C VAL A 145 -11.34 -7.34 10.85
N ARG A 146 -10.43 -7.45 9.88
CA ARG A 146 -9.31 -6.51 9.74
C ARG A 146 -9.53 -5.64 8.52
N TYR A 147 -9.45 -4.33 8.73
CA TYR A 147 -9.47 -3.34 7.66
C TYR A 147 -8.11 -2.66 7.54
N SER A 148 -7.68 -2.38 6.33
CA SER A 148 -6.49 -1.57 6.07
C SER A 148 -6.73 -0.62 4.92
N LEU A 149 -6.37 0.64 5.11
CA LEU A 149 -6.34 1.63 4.03
C LEU A 149 -4.97 1.54 3.38
N ILE A 150 -4.94 1.19 2.10
CA ILE A 150 -3.73 1.08 1.29
C ILE A 150 -3.66 2.29 0.37
N ILE A 151 -2.49 2.93 0.35
CA ILE A 151 -2.17 4.03 -0.55
C ILE A 151 -0.94 3.65 -1.36
N PHE A 152 -1.10 3.69 -2.68
CA PHE A 152 -0.01 3.51 -3.61
C PHE A 152 0.47 4.86 -4.13
N TYR A 153 1.79 5.03 -4.17
CA TYR A 153 2.41 6.21 -4.72
C TYR A 153 3.22 5.88 -5.96
N ARG A 154 3.09 6.70 -7.01
CA ARG A 154 3.84 6.57 -8.27
C ARG A 154 4.42 7.91 -8.70
N GLU A 155 5.41 7.86 -9.58
CA GLU A 155 5.91 9.04 -10.26
C GLU A 155 4.82 9.63 -11.16
N ARG A 156 4.84 10.95 -11.37
CA ARG A 156 3.99 11.58 -12.39
C ARG A 156 4.39 11.06 -13.77
N GLU A 157 3.42 10.61 -14.56
CA GLU A 157 3.64 10.44 -15.99
C GLU A 157 4.10 11.79 -16.57
N GLY A 158 5.31 11.81 -17.13
CA GLY A 158 5.94 13.03 -17.67
C GLY A 158 7.33 13.36 -17.13
N VAL A 159 7.82 12.70 -16.07
CA VAL A 159 9.23 12.82 -15.65
C VAL A 159 10.05 11.71 -16.30
N ARG A 160 10.18 11.74 -17.64
CA ARG A 160 11.31 11.06 -18.30
C ARG A 160 12.53 11.94 -18.08
N SER A 161 13.37 11.61 -17.10
CA SER A 161 14.72 12.14 -17.06
C SER A 161 15.47 11.55 -18.26
N PHE A 162 15.71 12.38 -19.29
CA PHE A 162 16.73 12.09 -20.29
C PHE A 162 18.08 12.14 -19.60
N VAL A 163 18.58 10.96 -19.23
CA VAL A 163 19.98 10.63 -18.95
C VAL A 163 20.00 9.13 -19.35
N ASP A 164 20.57 8.72 -20.46
CA ASP A 164 22.00 8.83 -20.77
C ASP A 164 22.26 9.36 -22.18
N GLY A 165 23.11 10.38 -22.26
CA GLY A 165 23.90 10.68 -23.45
C GLY A 165 25.27 10.02 -23.30
N ASP A 166 25.75 9.54 -24.44
CA ASP A 166 27.15 9.41 -24.85
C ASP A 166 28.11 8.68 -23.89
N GLU A 167 28.34 7.39 -24.19
CA GLU A 167 29.69 6.83 -24.10
C GLU A 167 30.13 6.37 -25.50
N GLU A 168 31.33 6.84 -25.84
CA GLU A 168 32.10 6.74 -27.08
C GLU A 168 32.50 5.30 -27.46
#